data_AF-A0AAE4QUZ4-F1
#
_entry.id   AF-A0AAE4QUZ4-F1
#
_cell.length_a   1.000
_cell.length_b   1.000
_cell.length_c   1.000
_cell.angle_alpha   90.00
_cell.angle_beta   90.00
_cell.angle_gamma   90.00
#
_symmetry.space_group_name_H-M   'P 1'
#
loop_
_entity.id
_entity.type
_entity.pdbx_description
1 polymer ?
#
loop_
_entity_poly.entity_id
_entity_poly.type
_entity_poly.pdbx_seq_one_letter_code
_entity_poly.pdbx_strand_id
1 'polypeptide(L)'
;MGTVQVATFLRLVAMALSFAGGVVVARELGDEGRGYQQVIVSVGLFGSAIVGCSAELGASRFWARYPEERPALPASMIAGILLLGVPAGGAVILFLYLSHGSLVPISSLPGASFAGGLLLLYLANTWLQRFLLLDGSPVLASVLSAVESAIVAGGVAVLVVADLLTPYWALVVISSSLLFSTSVSVLILLSRYPNRVSFPPFRSSLFVGLRFHSGQVALAVLARADLVLLSAISGLAAAGVYSVAVSITAPILVVGTSLTSVYLNRQFSDDRPAAFTARLVGLSIVIMVPLAVVVALGGSVLIPAVWGSQFAPAVGVLPILMIGLCATGVQRPIGQYLVRHGLAAAANIRAFVASVICVVLILVLGPRFGAMGVAVASSTAWFVYATISFCHFVAHSSLGLQVIGRNVLQGIKLKVG
;
A
#
# COMPACT_ATOMS: atom_id res chain seq x y z
N MET A 1 26.88 -4.01 -8.96
CA MET A 1 25.76 -3.74 -8.02
C MET A 1 25.36 -5.05 -7.36
N GLY A 2 25.11 -5.06 -6.04
CA GLY A 2 24.58 -6.25 -5.37
C GLY A 2 23.14 -6.56 -5.80
N THR A 3 22.71 -7.81 -5.71
CA THR A 3 21.36 -8.30 -6.07
C THR A 3 20.23 -7.43 -5.48
N VAL A 4 20.42 -6.97 -4.24
CA VAL A 4 19.47 -6.07 -3.55
C VAL A 4 19.40 -4.70 -4.21
N GLN A 5 20.54 -4.10 -4.60
CA GLN A 5 20.58 -2.79 -5.25
C GLN A 5 19.86 -2.81 -6.60
N VAL A 6 20.07 -3.87 -7.39
CA VAL A 6 19.40 -4.07 -8.68
C VAL A 6 17.88 -4.21 -8.48
N ALA A 7 17.46 -5.04 -7.53
CA ALA A 7 16.04 -5.20 -7.20
C ALA A 7 15.40 -3.87 -6.76
N THR A 8 16.07 -3.09 -5.91
CA THR A 8 15.59 -1.76 -5.48
C THR A 8 15.50 -0.80 -6.67
N PHE A 9 16.51 -0.74 -7.53
CA PHE A 9 16.49 0.11 -8.72
C PHE A 9 15.30 -0.22 -9.64
N LEU A 10 15.07 -1.51 -9.93
CA LEU A 10 13.94 -1.95 -10.75
C LEU A 10 12.58 -1.55 -10.15
N ARG A 11 12.43 -1.59 -8.82
CA ARG A 11 11.21 -1.11 -8.15
C ARG A 11 11.01 0.39 -8.29
N LEU A 12 12.09 1.17 -8.29
CA LEU A 12 12.01 2.61 -8.55
C LEU A 12 11.61 2.89 -10.00
N VAL A 13 12.13 2.13 -10.96
CA VAL A 13 11.70 2.19 -12.37
C VAL A 13 10.22 1.84 -12.50
N ALA A 14 9.77 0.76 -11.88
CA ALA A 14 8.36 0.36 -11.86
C ALA A 14 7.47 1.49 -11.32
N MET A 15 7.87 2.11 -10.20
CA MET A 15 7.13 3.22 -9.60
C MET A 15 7.08 4.44 -10.51
N ALA A 16 8.18 4.79 -11.18
CA ALA A 16 8.23 5.90 -12.13
C ALA A 16 7.31 5.66 -13.35
N LEU A 17 7.31 4.45 -13.90
CA LEU A 17 6.43 4.06 -15.00
C LEU A 17 4.96 4.09 -14.59
N SER A 18 4.61 3.52 -13.44
CA SER A 18 3.24 3.56 -12.91
C SER A 18 2.78 4.99 -12.63
N PHE A 19 3.66 5.85 -12.14
CA PHE A 19 3.36 7.27 -11.93
C PHE A 19 3.10 7.99 -13.26
N ALA A 20 3.98 7.80 -14.25
CA ALA A 20 3.82 8.40 -15.58
C ALA A 20 2.53 7.93 -16.27
N GLY A 21 2.25 6.62 -16.27
CA GLY A 21 0.99 6.09 -16.77
C GLY A 21 -0.22 6.65 -16.02
N GLY A 22 -0.11 6.81 -14.70
CA GLY A 22 -1.15 7.43 -13.87
C GLY A 22 -1.42 8.90 -14.21
N VAL A 23 -0.39 9.67 -14.56
CA VAL A 23 -0.51 11.06 -15.04
C VAL A 23 -1.26 11.10 -16.37
N VAL A 24 -0.85 10.28 -17.34
CA VAL A 24 -1.49 10.23 -18.67
C VAL A 24 -2.97 9.87 -18.53
N VAL A 25 -3.29 8.82 -17.78
CA VAL A 25 -4.70 8.43 -17.56
C VAL A 25 -5.50 9.56 -16.92
N ALA A 26 -4.94 10.28 -15.96
CA ALA A 26 -5.65 11.39 -15.32
C ALA A 26 -5.90 12.56 -16.29
N ARG A 27 -4.92 12.92 -17.13
CA ARG A 27 -5.08 14.00 -18.11
C ARG A 27 -6.17 13.71 -19.12
N GLU A 28 -6.14 12.50 -19.71
CA GLU A 28 -7.04 12.14 -20.80
C GLU A 28 -8.46 11.78 -20.31
N LEU A 29 -8.60 11.13 -19.15
CA LEU A 29 -9.92 10.69 -18.66
C LEU A 29 -10.66 11.70 -17.79
N GLY A 30 -10.01 12.79 -17.40
CA GLY A 30 -10.58 13.72 -16.45
C GLY A 30 -10.63 13.22 -15.01
N ASP A 31 -11.16 14.04 -14.11
CA ASP A 31 -11.30 13.73 -12.69
C ASP A 31 -12.29 12.60 -12.42
N GLU A 32 -13.45 12.57 -13.09
CA GLU A 32 -14.42 11.48 -12.94
C GLU A 32 -13.88 10.14 -13.44
N GLY A 33 -13.30 10.09 -14.64
CA GLY A 33 -12.76 8.86 -15.21
C GLY A 33 -11.57 8.32 -14.40
N ARG A 34 -10.70 9.22 -13.91
CA ARG A 34 -9.64 8.88 -12.97
C ARG A 34 -10.19 8.36 -11.65
N GLY A 35 -11.21 9.02 -11.11
CA GLY A 35 -11.91 8.61 -9.89
C GLY A 35 -12.50 7.21 -10.02
N TYR A 36 -13.23 6.94 -11.10
CA TYR A 36 -13.82 5.63 -11.39
C TYR A 36 -12.77 4.52 -11.37
N GLN A 37 -11.67 4.72 -12.11
CA GLN A 37 -10.57 3.77 -12.16
C GLN A 37 -9.95 3.53 -10.77
N GLN A 38 -9.64 4.60 -10.03
CA GLN A 38 -8.95 4.49 -8.73
C GLN A 38 -9.84 3.88 -7.64
N VAL A 39 -11.15 4.09 -7.69
CA VAL A 39 -12.09 3.45 -6.76
C VAL A 39 -12.15 1.95 -7.01
N ILE A 40 -12.28 1.50 -8.26
CA ILE A 40 -12.28 0.07 -8.60
C ILE A 40 -10.96 -0.60 -8.17
N VAL A 41 -9.82 0.02 -8.48
CA VAL A 41 -8.50 -0.46 -8.04
C VAL A 41 -8.42 -0.54 -6.52
N SER A 42 -8.95 0.46 -5.80
CA SER A 42 -8.94 0.49 -4.35
C SER A 42 -9.82 -0.59 -3.74
N VAL A 43 -11.01 -0.84 -4.29
CA VAL A 43 -11.90 -1.94 -3.85
C VAL A 43 -11.23 -3.29 -4.06
N GLY A 44 -10.63 -3.53 -5.24
CA GLY A 44 -9.92 -4.78 -5.51
C GLY A 44 -8.75 -5.00 -4.54
N LEU A 45 -7.91 -3.98 -4.35
CA LEU A 45 -6.76 -4.07 -3.46
C LEU A 45 -7.19 -4.24 -1.99
N PHE A 46 -8.16 -3.46 -1.53
CA PHE A 46 -8.70 -3.53 -0.17
C PHE A 46 -9.35 -4.89 0.09
N GLY A 47 -10.16 -5.38 -0.85
CA GLY A 47 -10.77 -6.71 -0.77
C GLY A 47 -9.71 -7.81 -0.72
N SER A 48 -8.62 -7.69 -1.48
CA SER A 48 -7.52 -8.67 -1.45
C SER A 48 -6.83 -8.73 -0.10
N ALA A 49 -6.67 -7.59 0.59
CA ALA A 49 -6.08 -7.52 1.91
C ALA A 49 -6.95 -8.17 3.00
N ILE A 50 -8.28 -8.09 2.86
CA ILE A 50 -9.24 -8.76 3.76
C ILE A 50 -9.29 -10.26 3.48
N VAL A 51 -9.47 -10.66 2.22
CA VAL A 51 -9.67 -12.07 1.84
C VAL A 51 -8.40 -12.89 2.01
N GLY A 52 -7.24 -12.26 1.86
CA GLY A 52 -5.96 -12.95 1.95
C GLY A 52 -5.60 -13.50 3.33
N CYS A 53 -6.36 -13.21 4.39
CA CYS A 53 -6.13 -13.72 5.76
C CYS A 53 -4.68 -13.51 6.27
N SER A 54 -3.95 -12.58 5.65
CA SER A 54 -2.50 -12.40 5.84
C SER A 54 -1.69 -13.71 5.71
N ALA A 55 -2.14 -14.63 4.85
CA ALA A 55 -1.56 -15.95 4.68
C ALA A 55 -0.11 -15.89 4.18
N GLU A 56 0.27 -14.84 3.46
CA GLU A 56 1.64 -14.61 2.99
C GLU A 56 2.64 -14.43 4.14
N LEU A 57 2.20 -13.88 5.29
CA LEU A 57 3.02 -13.80 6.50
C LEU A 57 3.13 -15.16 7.20
N GLY A 58 2.03 -15.92 7.23
CA GLY A 58 2.03 -17.29 7.73
C GLY A 58 2.91 -18.22 6.91
N ALA A 59 2.83 -18.12 5.59
CA ALA A 59 3.66 -18.84 4.64
C ALA A 59 5.15 -18.48 4.80
N SER A 60 5.47 -17.21 5.03
CA SER A 60 6.85 -16.79 5.32
C SER A 60 7.40 -17.47 6.58
N ARG A 61 6.58 -17.60 7.63
CA ARG A 61 6.97 -18.31 8.86
C ARG A 61 7.06 -19.82 8.66
N PHE A 62 6.13 -20.40 7.90
CA PHE A 62 6.16 -21.81 7.55
C PHE A 62 7.44 -22.15 6.77
N TRP A 63 7.76 -21.34 5.77
CA TRP A 63 8.98 -21.44 4.97
C TRP A 63 10.23 -21.45 5.85
N ALA A 64 10.32 -20.54 6.82
CA ALA A 64 11.47 -20.50 7.72
C ALA A 64 11.56 -21.75 8.63
N ARG A 65 10.43 -22.27 9.12
CA ARG A 65 10.37 -23.30 10.16
C ARG A 65 10.41 -24.74 9.65
N TYR A 66 9.89 -25.01 8.46
CA TYR A 66 9.73 -26.37 7.93
C TYR A 66 10.44 -26.54 6.57
N PRO A 67 11.78 -26.63 6.54
CA PRO A 67 12.55 -26.77 5.30
C PRO A 67 12.11 -27.95 4.42
N GLU A 68 11.83 -29.08 5.05
CA GLU A 68 11.45 -30.33 4.36
C GLU A 68 10.08 -30.25 3.66
N GLU A 69 9.18 -29.39 4.15
CA GLU A 69 7.83 -29.22 3.60
C GLU A 69 7.71 -28.01 2.64
N ARG A 70 8.77 -27.23 2.46
CA ARG A 70 8.81 -26.09 1.52
C ARG A 70 8.34 -26.43 0.11
N PRO A 71 8.71 -27.58 -0.49
CA PRO A 71 8.42 -27.82 -1.90
C PRO A 71 6.92 -27.88 -2.24
N ALA A 72 6.06 -28.23 -1.28
CA ALA A 72 4.61 -28.28 -1.49
C ALA A 72 3.92 -26.91 -1.31
N LEU A 73 4.57 -25.96 -0.61
CA LEU A 73 3.95 -24.71 -0.21
C LEU A 73 3.50 -23.83 -1.39
N PRO A 74 4.29 -23.63 -2.48
CA PRO A 74 3.87 -22.80 -3.60
C PRO A 74 2.60 -23.32 -4.29
N ALA A 75 2.54 -24.61 -4.63
CA ALA A 75 1.37 -25.23 -5.27
C ALA A 75 0.13 -25.15 -4.37
N SER A 76 0.30 -25.40 -3.07
CA SER A 76 -0.78 -25.23 -2.07
C SER A 76 -1.32 -23.80 -1.98
N MET A 77 -0.44 -22.81 -2.08
CA MET A 77 -0.83 -21.39 -2.03
C MET A 77 -1.51 -20.93 -3.31
N ILE A 78 -1.07 -21.43 -4.47
CA ILE A 78 -1.73 -21.22 -5.77
C ILE A 78 -3.16 -21.80 -5.73
N ALA A 79 -3.33 -23.01 -5.23
CA ALA A 79 -4.67 -23.58 -5.01
C ALA A 79 -5.50 -22.73 -4.03
N GLY A 80 -4.86 -22.22 -2.97
CA GLY A 80 -5.46 -21.31 -1.99
C GLY A 80 -5.96 -19.99 -2.58
N ILE A 81 -5.24 -19.41 -3.54
CA ILE A 81 -5.63 -18.19 -4.26
C ILE A 81 -6.96 -18.43 -4.98
N LEU A 82 -7.12 -19.56 -5.66
CA LEU A 82 -8.36 -19.90 -6.35
C LEU A 82 -9.49 -20.17 -5.36
N LEU A 83 -9.19 -20.92 -4.29
CA LEU A 83 -10.16 -21.30 -3.26
C LEU A 83 -10.75 -20.10 -2.52
N LEU A 84 -9.94 -19.07 -2.25
CA LEU A 84 -10.39 -17.87 -1.52
C LEU A 84 -10.77 -16.73 -2.46
N GLY A 85 -9.96 -16.49 -3.49
CA GLY A 85 -10.11 -15.33 -4.37
C GLY A 85 -11.31 -15.41 -5.30
N VAL A 86 -11.63 -16.59 -5.85
CA VAL A 86 -12.78 -16.73 -6.77
C VAL A 86 -14.11 -16.52 -6.04
N PRO A 87 -14.40 -17.19 -4.90
CA PRO A 87 -15.64 -16.94 -4.16
C PRO A 87 -15.73 -15.49 -3.65
N ALA A 88 -14.61 -14.91 -3.19
CA ALA A 88 -14.62 -13.53 -2.72
C ALA A 88 -14.84 -12.52 -3.86
N GLY A 89 -14.22 -12.74 -5.03
CA GLY A 89 -14.48 -11.95 -6.22
C GLY A 89 -15.94 -12.00 -6.63
N GLY A 90 -16.53 -13.20 -6.66
CA GLY A 90 -17.96 -13.40 -6.92
C GLY A 90 -18.86 -12.70 -5.89
N ALA A 91 -18.51 -12.76 -4.61
CA ALA A 91 -19.25 -12.09 -3.53
C ALA A 91 -19.19 -10.56 -3.66
N VAL A 92 -18.03 -9.99 -4.03
CA VAL A 92 -17.89 -8.55 -4.29
C VAL A 92 -18.71 -8.13 -5.50
N ILE A 93 -18.69 -8.92 -6.59
CA ILE A 93 -19.50 -8.65 -7.79
C ILE A 93 -20.99 -8.63 -7.41
N LEU A 94 -21.46 -9.66 -6.69
CA LEU A 94 -22.84 -9.77 -6.26
C LEU A 94 -23.23 -8.61 -5.34
N PHE A 95 -22.40 -8.30 -4.33
CA PHE A 95 -22.66 -7.21 -3.38
C PHE A 95 -22.77 -5.86 -4.09
N LEU A 96 -21.82 -5.52 -4.96
CA LEU A 96 -21.84 -4.25 -5.70
C LEU A 96 -23.03 -4.18 -6.65
N TYR A 97 -23.36 -5.26 -7.34
CA TYR A 97 -24.52 -5.32 -8.22
C TYR A 97 -25.84 -5.12 -7.45
N LEU A 98 -26.02 -5.81 -6.32
CA LEU A 98 -27.21 -5.69 -5.47
C LEU A 98 -27.31 -4.34 -4.74
N SER A 99 -26.19 -3.62 -4.57
CA SER A 99 -26.20 -2.29 -3.96
C SER A 99 -26.91 -1.23 -4.82
N HIS A 100 -27.18 -1.52 -6.11
CA HIS A 100 -27.81 -0.60 -7.06
C HIS A 100 -27.20 0.83 -7.07
N GLY A 101 -25.91 0.94 -6.76
CA GLY A 101 -25.18 2.22 -6.77
C GLY A 101 -25.40 3.09 -5.53
N SER A 102 -26.22 2.64 -4.59
CA SER A 102 -26.50 3.37 -3.34
C SER A 102 -25.27 3.53 -2.44
N LEU A 103 -24.34 2.56 -2.48
CA LEU A 103 -23.17 2.54 -1.62
C LEU A 103 -21.90 3.05 -2.31
N VAL A 104 -21.69 2.71 -3.58
CA VAL A 104 -20.49 3.13 -4.34
C VAL A 104 -20.90 3.34 -5.81
N PRO A 105 -20.49 4.43 -6.46
CA PRO A 105 -20.87 4.77 -7.84
C PRO A 105 -20.24 3.88 -8.94
N ILE A 106 -19.83 2.65 -8.60
CA ILE A 106 -19.20 1.67 -9.51
C ILE A 106 -20.03 0.37 -9.65
N SER A 107 -21.31 0.40 -9.27
CA SER A 107 -22.20 -0.76 -9.22
C SER A 107 -22.65 -1.31 -10.58
N SER A 108 -22.20 -0.72 -11.69
CA SER A 108 -22.45 -1.28 -13.02
C SER A 108 -21.83 -2.69 -13.11
N LEU A 109 -22.48 -3.60 -13.84
CA LEU A 109 -21.97 -4.97 -13.99
C LEU A 109 -20.50 -5.00 -14.45
N PRO A 110 -20.04 -4.17 -15.42
CA PRO A 110 -18.62 -4.08 -15.76
C PRO A 110 -17.75 -3.61 -14.59
N GLY A 111 -18.13 -2.55 -13.88
CA GLY A 111 -17.38 -2.02 -12.74
C GLY A 111 -17.24 -3.02 -11.60
N ALA A 112 -18.34 -3.69 -11.24
CA ALA A 112 -18.38 -4.75 -10.25
C ALA A 112 -17.48 -5.94 -10.66
N SER A 113 -17.54 -6.34 -11.94
CA SER A 113 -16.72 -7.42 -12.51
C SER A 113 -15.23 -7.10 -12.44
N PHE A 114 -14.82 -5.87 -12.78
CA PHE A 114 -13.43 -5.44 -12.62
C PHE A 114 -13.00 -5.43 -11.15
N ALA A 115 -13.84 -4.95 -10.23
CA ALA A 115 -13.51 -4.94 -8.81
C ALA A 115 -13.27 -6.36 -8.25
N GLY A 116 -14.15 -7.31 -8.58
CA GLY A 116 -14.01 -8.71 -8.18
C GLY A 116 -12.83 -9.43 -8.85
N GLY A 117 -12.61 -9.18 -10.14
CA GLY A 117 -11.47 -9.74 -10.88
C GLY A 117 -10.12 -9.21 -10.38
N LEU A 118 -10.03 -7.90 -10.14
CA LEU A 118 -8.84 -7.27 -9.58
C LEU A 118 -8.55 -7.74 -8.15
N LEU A 119 -9.58 -8.01 -7.33
CA LEU A 119 -9.38 -8.62 -6.02
C LEU A 119 -8.61 -9.94 -6.12
N LEU A 120 -9.05 -10.84 -7.00
CA LEU A 120 -8.38 -12.12 -7.24
C LEU A 120 -6.95 -11.91 -7.74
N LEU A 121 -6.75 -11.01 -8.71
CA LEU A 121 -5.43 -10.74 -9.28
C LEU A 121 -4.46 -10.10 -8.28
N TYR A 122 -4.92 -9.17 -7.43
CA TYR A 122 -4.09 -8.56 -6.37
C TYR A 122 -3.75 -9.57 -5.27
N LEU A 123 -4.69 -10.44 -4.91
CA LEU A 123 -4.44 -11.53 -3.97
C LEU A 123 -3.34 -12.45 -4.51
N ALA A 124 -3.48 -12.88 -5.77
CA ALA A 124 -2.50 -13.69 -6.47
C ALA A 124 -1.13 -13.00 -6.52
N ASN A 125 -1.09 -11.75 -6.99
CA ASN A 125 0.16 -11.00 -7.13
C ASN A 125 0.87 -10.85 -5.77
N THR A 126 0.14 -10.50 -4.71
CA THR A 126 0.69 -10.30 -3.36
C THR A 126 1.34 -11.59 -2.83
N TRP A 127 0.65 -12.72 -2.94
CA TRP A 127 1.16 -14.00 -2.45
C TRP A 127 2.34 -14.50 -3.28
N LEU A 128 2.24 -14.47 -4.61
CA LEU A 128 3.27 -14.98 -5.52
C LEU A 128 4.55 -14.13 -5.46
N GLN A 129 4.44 -12.80 -5.41
CA GLN A 129 5.58 -11.91 -5.21
C GLN A 129 6.30 -12.19 -3.88
N ARG A 130 5.54 -12.51 -2.82
CA ARG A 130 6.13 -12.92 -1.54
C ARG A 130 6.92 -14.22 -1.67
N PHE A 131 6.44 -15.19 -2.43
CA PHE A 131 7.17 -16.44 -2.67
C PHE A 131 8.45 -16.24 -3.47
N LEU A 132 8.42 -15.44 -4.53
CA LEU A 132 9.64 -15.12 -5.29
C LEU A 132 10.72 -14.46 -4.41
N LEU A 133 10.31 -13.64 -3.44
CA LEU A 133 11.22 -13.08 -2.44
C LEU A 133 11.78 -14.13 -1.48
N LEU A 134 10.94 -15.03 -0.97
CA LEU A 134 11.34 -16.11 -0.06
C LEU A 134 12.23 -17.17 -0.73
N ASP A 135 12.01 -17.38 -2.03
CA ASP A 135 12.80 -18.24 -2.93
C ASP A 135 14.18 -17.63 -3.28
N GLY A 136 14.55 -16.50 -2.68
CA GLY A 136 15.84 -15.86 -2.95
C GLY A 136 15.92 -15.21 -4.34
N SER A 137 14.78 -14.93 -4.98
CA SER A 137 14.69 -14.32 -6.31
C SER A 137 14.15 -12.87 -6.29
N PRO A 138 14.72 -11.94 -5.49
CA PRO A 138 14.19 -10.58 -5.38
C PRO A 138 14.36 -9.74 -6.65
N VAL A 139 15.36 -10.06 -7.48
CA VAL A 139 15.53 -9.41 -8.80
C VAL A 139 14.39 -9.82 -9.72
N LEU A 140 14.06 -11.10 -9.82
CA LEU A 140 12.95 -11.59 -10.63
C LEU A 140 11.61 -10.96 -10.20
N ALA A 141 11.33 -10.94 -8.89
CA ALA A 141 10.16 -10.26 -8.34
C ALA A 141 10.09 -8.79 -8.80
N SER A 142 11.22 -8.09 -8.76
CA SER A 142 11.30 -6.68 -9.14
C SER A 142 11.24 -6.46 -10.65
N VAL A 143 11.76 -7.40 -11.46
CA VAL A 143 11.59 -7.40 -12.93
C VAL A 143 10.13 -7.55 -13.28
N LEU A 144 9.41 -8.50 -12.68
CA LEU A 144 7.98 -8.69 -12.94
C LEU A 144 7.16 -7.45 -12.60
N SER A 145 7.44 -6.78 -11.48
CA SER A 145 6.83 -5.49 -11.16
C SER A 145 7.17 -4.40 -12.18
N ALA A 146 8.41 -4.33 -12.65
CA ALA A 146 8.80 -3.35 -13.67
C ALA A 146 8.11 -3.61 -15.02
N VAL A 147 7.98 -4.88 -15.42
CA VAL A 147 7.25 -5.28 -16.63
C VAL A 147 5.76 -5.00 -16.50
N GLU A 148 5.16 -5.29 -15.35
CA GLU A 148 3.77 -4.93 -15.03
C GLU A 148 3.54 -3.41 -15.24
N SER A 149 4.38 -2.56 -14.63
CA SER A 149 4.31 -1.11 -14.81
C SER A 149 4.57 -0.66 -16.25
N ALA A 150 5.47 -1.33 -16.98
CA ALA A 150 5.75 -1.04 -18.39
C ALA A 150 4.57 -1.40 -19.31
N ILE A 151 3.90 -2.53 -19.06
CA ILE A 151 2.67 -2.92 -19.77
C ILE A 151 1.59 -1.86 -19.53
N VAL A 152 1.45 -1.38 -18.29
CA VAL A 152 0.47 -0.33 -17.98
C VAL A 152 0.81 0.97 -18.71
N ALA A 153 2.03 1.48 -18.56
CA ALA A 153 2.43 2.74 -19.18
C ALA A 153 2.38 2.69 -20.71
N GLY A 154 2.89 1.61 -21.32
CA GLY A 154 2.88 1.41 -22.76
C GLY A 154 1.47 1.16 -23.31
N GLY A 155 0.67 0.33 -22.65
CA GLY A 155 -0.71 0.06 -23.04
C GLY A 155 -1.58 1.31 -22.98
N VAL A 156 -1.45 2.12 -21.94
CA VAL A 156 -2.10 3.44 -21.86
C VAL A 156 -1.63 4.33 -22.99
N ALA A 157 -0.32 4.44 -23.25
CA ALA A 157 0.20 5.29 -24.32
C ALA A 157 -0.35 4.88 -25.71
N VAL A 158 -0.42 3.58 -25.99
CA VAL A 158 -1.03 3.06 -27.24
C VAL A 158 -2.50 3.46 -27.34
N LEU A 159 -3.27 3.31 -26.26
CA LEU A 159 -4.68 3.68 -26.24
C LEU A 159 -4.92 5.19 -26.43
N VAL A 160 -4.04 6.03 -25.88
CA VAL A 160 -4.09 7.48 -26.10
C VAL A 160 -3.82 7.81 -27.57
N VAL A 161 -2.75 7.26 -28.15
CA VAL A 161 -2.40 7.51 -29.56
C VAL A 161 -3.51 7.03 -30.50
N ALA A 162 -4.21 5.97 -30.13
CA ALA A 162 -5.35 5.45 -30.89
C ALA A 162 -6.68 6.17 -30.62
N ASP A 163 -6.73 7.15 -29.71
CA ASP A 163 -7.96 7.82 -29.26
C ASP A 163 -9.04 6.84 -28.73
N LEU A 164 -8.60 5.77 -28.07
CA LEU A 164 -9.45 4.71 -27.53
C LEU A 164 -9.45 4.69 -26.00
N LEU A 165 -8.73 5.60 -25.33
CA LEU A 165 -8.58 5.56 -23.89
C LEU A 165 -9.90 5.90 -23.20
N THR A 166 -10.50 4.89 -22.58
CA THR A 166 -11.65 5.01 -21.68
C THR A 166 -11.29 4.46 -20.29
N PRO A 167 -12.07 4.74 -19.24
CA PRO A 167 -11.84 4.14 -17.92
C PRO A 167 -11.82 2.60 -17.96
N TYR A 168 -12.65 2.00 -18.81
CA TYR A 168 -12.70 0.55 -18.99
C TYR A 168 -11.43 0.01 -19.65
N TRP A 169 -10.95 0.62 -20.73
CA TRP A 169 -9.71 0.18 -21.37
C TRP A 169 -8.50 0.36 -20.46
N ALA A 170 -8.48 1.41 -19.63
CA ALA A 170 -7.45 1.57 -18.60
C ALA A 170 -7.48 0.43 -17.56
N LEU A 171 -8.67 -0.04 -17.17
CA LEU A 171 -8.82 -1.20 -16.28
C LEU A 171 -8.45 -2.52 -16.95
N VAL A 172 -8.74 -2.69 -18.25
CA VAL A 172 -8.29 -3.84 -19.04
C VAL A 172 -6.76 -3.90 -19.03
N VAL A 173 -6.08 -2.80 -19.34
CA VAL A 173 -4.60 -2.74 -19.33
C VAL A 173 -4.03 -3.10 -17.96
N ILE A 174 -4.59 -2.56 -16.86
CA ILE A 174 -4.17 -2.93 -15.50
C ILE A 174 -4.38 -4.42 -15.24
N SER A 175 -5.57 -4.94 -15.54
CA SER A 175 -5.92 -6.34 -15.31
C SER A 175 -5.04 -7.28 -16.13
N SER A 176 -4.75 -6.94 -17.39
CA SER A 176 -3.85 -7.69 -18.26
C SER A 176 -2.41 -7.69 -17.75
N SER A 177 -1.91 -6.56 -17.24
CA SER A 177 -0.56 -6.48 -16.65
C SER A 177 -0.41 -7.38 -15.41
N LEU A 178 -1.41 -7.39 -14.53
CA LEU A 178 -1.46 -8.24 -13.35
C LEU A 178 -1.63 -9.72 -13.71
N LEU A 179 -2.50 -10.02 -14.69
CA LEU A 179 -2.68 -11.37 -15.20
C LEU A 179 -1.36 -11.91 -15.78
N PHE A 180 -0.65 -11.11 -16.56
CA PHE A 180 0.68 -11.46 -17.07
C PHE A 180 1.66 -11.77 -15.92
N SER A 181 1.81 -10.84 -14.97
CA SER A 181 2.73 -10.97 -13.83
C SER A 181 2.43 -12.21 -12.98
N THR A 182 1.15 -12.47 -12.69
CA THR A 182 0.72 -13.62 -11.91
C THR A 182 0.89 -14.94 -12.67
N SER A 183 0.57 -14.97 -13.96
CA SER A 183 0.73 -16.15 -14.82
C SER A 183 2.19 -16.55 -14.92
N VAL A 184 3.07 -15.59 -15.21
CA VAL A 184 4.53 -15.84 -15.26
C VAL A 184 5.06 -16.30 -13.90
N SER A 185 4.60 -15.69 -12.80
CA SER A 185 4.99 -16.12 -11.45
C SER A 185 4.57 -17.56 -11.16
N VAL A 186 3.35 -17.96 -11.54
CA VAL A 186 2.85 -19.34 -11.41
C VAL A 186 3.71 -20.30 -12.22
N LEU A 187 3.98 -20.00 -13.49
CA LEU A 187 4.80 -20.85 -14.35
C LEU A 187 6.23 -21.03 -13.81
N ILE A 188 6.83 -19.97 -13.28
CA ILE A 188 8.17 -20.04 -12.67
C ILE A 188 8.14 -20.88 -11.39
N LEU A 189 7.16 -20.68 -10.51
CA LEU A 189 7.09 -21.43 -9.26
C LEU A 189 6.78 -22.91 -9.51
N LEU A 190 5.90 -23.24 -10.45
CA LEU A 190 5.58 -24.63 -10.80
C LEU A 190 6.68 -25.34 -11.60
N SER A 191 7.61 -24.61 -12.21
CA SER A 191 8.80 -25.20 -12.84
C SER A 191 9.95 -25.44 -11.84
N ARG A 192 9.99 -24.67 -10.75
CA ARG A 192 11.00 -24.82 -9.68
C ARG A 192 10.59 -25.79 -8.58
N TYR A 193 9.29 -25.91 -8.33
CA TYR A 193 8.74 -26.69 -7.24
C TYR A 193 7.78 -27.76 -7.76
N PRO A 194 7.72 -28.93 -7.11
CA PRO A 194 6.78 -29.97 -7.51
C PRO A 194 5.35 -29.44 -7.43
N ASN A 195 4.55 -29.75 -8.45
CA ASN A 195 3.12 -29.45 -8.44
C ASN A 195 2.37 -30.41 -7.51
N ARG A 196 2.65 -30.32 -6.21
CA ARG A 196 2.07 -31.15 -5.16
C ARG A 196 1.28 -30.28 -4.21
N VAL A 197 -0.02 -30.21 -4.44
CA VAL A 197 -0.95 -29.53 -3.54
C VAL A 197 -1.08 -30.33 -2.24
N SER A 198 -0.84 -29.65 -1.13
CA SER A 198 -0.91 -30.20 0.23
C SER A 198 -1.68 -29.27 1.16
N PHE A 199 -2.65 -29.81 1.89
CA PHE A 199 -3.49 -29.01 2.77
C PHE A 199 -2.76 -28.49 4.03
N PRO A 200 -1.89 -29.27 4.72
CA PRO A 200 -1.22 -28.79 5.93
C PRO A 200 -0.40 -27.50 5.77
N PRO A 201 0.44 -27.31 4.73
CA PRO A 201 1.14 -26.04 4.51
C PRO A 201 0.19 -24.85 4.28
N PHE A 202 -0.90 -25.07 3.55
CA PHE A 202 -1.94 -24.06 3.31
C PHE A 202 -2.65 -23.67 4.61
N ARG A 203 -3.14 -24.67 5.33
CA ARG A 203 -3.80 -24.52 6.63
C ARG A 203 -2.91 -23.78 7.62
N SER A 204 -1.65 -24.21 7.76
CA SER A 204 -0.70 -23.59 8.67
C SER A 204 -0.47 -22.11 8.33
N SER A 205 -0.33 -21.79 7.03
CA SER A 205 -0.16 -20.41 6.57
C SER A 205 -1.39 -19.54 6.90
N LEU A 206 -2.61 -20.05 6.70
CA LEU A 206 -3.84 -19.35 7.09
C LEU A 206 -3.95 -19.14 8.61
N PHE A 207 -3.81 -20.19 9.42
CA PHE A 207 -3.97 -20.08 10.87
C PHE A 207 -2.90 -19.18 11.52
N VAL A 208 -1.67 -19.22 11.01
CA VAL A 208 -0.62 -18.32 11.47
C VAL A 208 -0.87 -16.88 10.98
N GLY A 209 -1.32 -16.71 9.73
CA GLY A 209 -1.67 -15.42 9.14
C GLY A 209 -2.81 -14.71 9.89
N LEU A 210 -3.87 -15.45 10.25
CA LEU A 210 -5.03 -14.95 11.00
C LEU A 210 -4.65 -14.24 12.32
N ARG A 211 -3.53 -14.62 12.94
CA ARG A 211 -3.03 -13.96 14.16
C ARG A 211 -2.55 -12.52 13.91
N PHE A 212 -2.14 -12.21 12.68
CA PHE A 212 -1.74 -10.87 12.23
C PHE A 212 -2.87 -10.12 11.54
N HIS A 213 -3.93 -10.83 11.17
CA HIS A 213 -4.89 -10.37 10.19
C HIS A 213 -5.69 -9.15 10.66
N SER A 214 -6.14 -9.11 11.91
CA SER A 214 -6.90 -7.96 12.43
C SER A 214 -6.13 -6.64 12.33
N GLY A 215 -4.82 -6.65 12.63
CA GLY A 215 -3.96 -5.48 12.44
C GLY A 215 -3.77 -5.12 10.97
N GLN A 216 -3.61 -6.12 10.09
CA GLN A 216 -3.46 -5.88 8.65
C GLN A 216 -4.75 -5.34 8.01
N VAL A 217 -5.92 -5.84 8.41
CA VAL A 217 -7.22 -5.31 7.96
C VAL A 217 -7.37 -3.87 8.41
N ALA A 218 -7.09 -3.57 9.69
CA ALA A 218 -7.15 -2.20 10.18
C ALA A 218 -6.19 -1.26 9.42
N LEU A 219 -4.98 -1.73 9.10
CA LEU A 219 -4.05 -0.96 8.25
C LEU A 219 -4.55 -0.79 6.81
N ALA A 220 -5.19 -1.82 6.24
CA ALA A 220 -5.77 -1.73 4.91
C ALA A 220 -6.93 -0.72 4.88
N VAL A 221 -7.78 -0.70 5.91
CA VAL A 221 -8.83 0.31 6.09
C VAL A 221 -8.21 1.70 6.17
N LEU A 222 -7.23 1.88 7.07
CA LEU A 222 -6.55 3.17 7.24
C LEU A 222 -5.92 3.69 5.94
N ALA A 223 -5.39 2.79 5.11
CA ALA A 223 -4.67 3.16 3.89
C ALA A 223 -5.55 3.31 2.63
N ARG A 224 -6.77 2.78 2.62
CA ARG A 224 -7.58 2.66 1.38
C ARG A 224 -9.06 2.99 1.52
N ALA A 225 -9.61 3.01 2.73
CA ALA A 225 -11.03 3.32 2.91
C ALA A 225 -11.35 4.76 2.50
N ASP A 226 -10.37 5.65 2.55
CA ASP A 226 -10.48 7.05 2.14
C ASP A 226 -11.01 7.23 0.71
N LEU A 227 -10.40 6.59 -0.29
CA LEU A 227 -10.83 6.70 -1.69
C LEU A 227 -12.23 6.11 -1.92
N VAL A 228 -12.52 4.95 -1.30
CA VAL A 228 -13.81 4.26 -1.48
C VAL A 228 -14.93 5.08 -0.84
N LEU A 229 -14.75 5.51 0.40
CA LEU A 229 -15.74 6.31 1.12
C LEU A 229 -15.91 7.70 0.52
N LEU A 230 -14.84 8.36 0.09
CA LEU A 230 -14.93 9.65 -0.59
C LEU A 230 -15.78 9.56 -1.86
N SER A 231 -15.62 8.49 -2.63
CA SER A 231 -16.40 8.29 -3.86
C SER A 231 -17.90 8.11 -3.58
N ALA A 232 -18.23 7.44 -2.47
CA ALA A 232 -19.61 7.24 -2.03
C ALA A 232 -20.25 8.54 -1.52
N ILE A 233 -19.47 9.39 -0.83
CA ILE A 233 -19.98 10.57 -0.12
C ILE A 233 -19.97 11.82 -1.01
N SER A 234 -18.95 11.98 -1.84
CA SER A 234 -18.69 13.21 -2.61
C SER A 234 -18.50 12.97 -4.11
N GLY A 235 -18.74 11.75 -4.58
CA GLY A 235 -18.71 11.40 -6.00
C GLY A 235 -17.32 11.11 -6.57
N LEU A 236 -17.30 10.68 -7.83
CA LEU A 236 -16.10 10.22 -8.53
C LEU A 236 -15.10 11.34 -8.83
N ALA A 237 -15.56 12.53 -9.21
CA ALA A 237 -14.70 13.69 -9.44
C ALA A 237 -13.84 14.02 -8.21
N ALA A 238 -14.46 14.09 -7.03
CA ALA A 238 -13.76 14.33 -5.76
C ALA A 238 -12.73 13.21 -5.45
N ALA A 239 -13.09 11.96 -5.72
CA ALA A 239 -12.16 10.83 -5.60
C ALA A 239 -10.99 10.92 -6.58
N GLY A 240 -11.24 11.40 -7.81
CA GLY A 240 -10.22 11.67 -8.83
C GLY A 240 -9.21 12.71 -8.35
N VAL A 241 -9.69 13.87 -7.90
CA VAL A 241 -8.89 14.95 -7.30
C VAL A 241 -8.04 14.43 -6.14
N TYR A 242 -8.67 13.71 -5.20
CA TYR A 242 -7.97 13.15 -4.05
C TYR A 242 -6.89 12.12 -4.47
N SER A 243 -7.19 11.28 -5.47
CA SER A 243 -6.24 10.28 -5.97
C SER A 243 -4.97 10.89 -6.57
N VAL A 244 -5.06 12.07 -7.18
CA VAL A 244 -3.90 12.80 -7.70
C VAL A 244 -2.99 13.23 -6.54
N ALA A 245 -3.57 13.82 -5.49
CA ALA A 245 -2.81 14.19 -4.30
C ALA A 245 -2.15 12.97 -3.63
N VAL A 246 -2.88 11.86 -3.50
CA VAL A 246 -2.34 10.59 -2.97
C VAL A 246 -1.21 10.05 -3.85
N SER A 247 -1.32 10.14 -5.18
CA SER A 247 -0.29 9.63 -6.10
C SER A 247 1.06 10.34 -5.91
N ILE A 248 1.05 11.61 -5.51
CA ILE A 248 2.25 12.40 -5.19
C ILE A 248 2.85 11.97 -3.84
N THR A 249 2.05 11.49 -2.89
CA THR A 249 2.56 10.99 -1.59
C THR A 249 3.34 9.68 -1.71
N ALA A 250 3.01 8.83 -2.70
CA ALA A 250 3.54 7.47 -2.78
C ALA A 250 5.08 7.40 -2.94
N PRO A 251 5.73 8.19 -3.82
CA PRO A 251 7.19 8.23 -3.89
C PRO A 251 7.88 8.65 -2.59
N ILE A 252 7.30 9.62 -1.87
CA ILE A 252 7.85 10.11 -0.60
C ILE A 252 7.69 9.05 0.49
N LEU A 253 6.57 8.33 0.50
CA LEU A 253 6.39 7.18 1.36
C LEU A 253 7.49 6.12 1.12
N VAL A 254 7.94 5.92 -0.14
CA VAL A 254 9.05 5.01 -0.46
C VAL A 254 10.37 5.47 0.15
N VAL A 255 10.65 6.78 0.17
CA VAL A 255 11.82 7.36 0.85
C VAL A 255 11.80 7.01 2.34
N GLY A 256 10.65 7.20 3.01
CA GLY A 256 10.50 6.85 4.43
C GLY A 256 10.67 5.37 4.73
N THR A 257 10.16 4.47 3.88
CA THR A 257 10.40 3.01 4.02
C THR A 257 11.87 2.67 3.82
N SER A 258 12.50 3.24 2.79
CA SER A 258 13.88 2.93 2.43
C SER A 258 14.84 3.35 3.55
N LEU A 259 14.58 4.50 4.17
CA LEU A 259 15.33 4.92 5.34
C LEU A 259 15.23 3.90 6.48
N THR A 260 14.01 3.44 6.79
CA THR A 260 13.80 2.45 7.85
C THR A 260 14.44 1.10 7.52
N SER A 261 14.34 0.63 6.26
CA SER A 261 14.83 -0.68 5.86
C SER A 261 16.36 -0.75 5.81
N VAL A 262 17.04 0.31 5.37
CA VAL A 262 18.52 0.38 5.35
C VAL A 262 19.09 0.27 6.77
N TYR A 263 18.43 0.92 7.73
CA TYR A 263 18.87 0.93 9.13
C TYR A 263 18.26 -0.20 9.97
N LEU A 264 17.45 -1.08 9.36
CA LEU A 264 16.77 -2.16 10.06
C LEU A 264 17.77 -3.13 10.70
N ASN A 265 18.73 -3.64 9.93
CA ASN A 265 19.73 -4.58 10.46
C ASN A 265 20.49 -4.00 11.66
N ARG A 266 20.87 -2.71 11.58
CA ARG A 266 21.51 -1.99 12.69
C ARG A 266 20.58 -1.86 13.89
N GLN A 267 19.30 -1.56 13.69
CA GLN A 267 18.30 -1.53 14.77
C GLN A 267 18.13 -2.88 15.46
N PHE A 268 18.33 -3.99 14.76
CA PHE A 268 18.26 -5.34 15.32
C PHE A 268 19.56 -5.78 16.00
N SER A 269 20.72 -5.30 15.54
CA SER A 269 22.04 -5.67 16.08
C SER A 269 22.58 -4.72 17.16
N ASP A 270 22.01 -3.53 17.34
CA ASP A 270 22.46 -2.54 18.34
C ASP A 270 22.11 -2.98 19.77
N ASP A 271 23.06 -2.80 20.70
CA ASP A 271 22.92 -3.07 22.14
C ASP A 271 21.92 -2.12 22.82
N ARG A 272 21.67 -0.94 22.23
CA ARG A 272 20.74 0.08 22.71
C ARG A 272 19.67 0.40 21.66
N PRO A 273 18.77 -0.55 21.35
CA PRO A 273 17.84 -0.41 20.25
C PRO A 273 16.85 0.74 20.40
N ALA A 274 16.46 1.06 21.62
CA ALA A 274 15.59 2.20 21.88
C ALA A 274 16.27 3.52 21.53
N ALA A 275 17.54 3.72 21.92
CA ALA A 275 18.29 4.92 21.61
C ALA A 275 18.56 5.05 20.10
N PHE A 276 18.86 3.94 19.42
CA PHE A 276 18.96 3.90 17.96
C PHE A 276 17.66 4.25 17.27
N THR A 277 16.53 3.68 17.72
CA THR A 277 15.19 3.97 17.19
C THR A 277 14.85 5.45 17.32
N ALA A 278 15.12 6.06 18.48
CA ALA A 278 14.89 7.49 18.70
C ALA A 278 15.76 8.37 17.77
N ARG A 279 17.03 8.02 17.55
CA ARG A 279 17.89 8.70 16.56
C ARG A 279 17.35 8.56 15.14
N LEU A 280 16.88 7.37 14.77
CA LEU A 280 16.30 7.11 13.45
C LEU A 280 15.00 7.91 13.24
N VAL A 281 14.17 8.07 14.28
CA VAL A 281 13.01 8.98 14.25
C VAL A 281 13.44 10.42 13.98
N GLY A 282 14.47 10.92 14.67
CA GLY A 282 15.00 12.28 14.42
C GLY A 282 15.50 12.46 12.99
N LEU A 283 16.23 11.48 12.46
CA LEU A 283 16.69 11.48 11.06
C LEU A 283 15.52 11.45 10.07
N SER A 284 14.50 10.62 10.32
CA SER A 284 13.29 10.57 9.50
C SER A 284 12.58 11.91 9.46
N ILE A 285 12.46 12.60 10.60
CA ILE A 285 11.80 13.93 10.67
C ILE A 285 12.57 14.95 9.81
N VAL A 286 13.91 15.00 9.92
CA VAL A 286 14.76 15.92 9.15
C VAL A 286 14.73 15.66 7.65
N ILE A 287 14.46 14.43 7.23
CA ILE A 287 14.33 14.11 5.82
C ILE A 287 12.91 14.38 5.33
N MET A 288 11.90 13.87 6.04
CA MET A 288 10.52 13.85 5.59
C MET A 288 9.85 15.22 5.67
N VAL A 289 10.09 16.00 6.73
CA VAL A 289 9.42 17.31 6.90
C VAL A 289 9.85 18.32 5.82
N PRO A 290 11.15 18.55 5.56
CA PRO A 290 11.55 19.46 4.49
C PRO A 290 11.08 18.98 3.12
N LEU A 291 11.15 17.67 2.85
CA LEU A 291 10.65 17.09 1.60
C LEU A 291 9.15 17.30 1.43
N ALA A 292 8.37 17.09 2.48
CA ALA A 292 6.92 17.33 2.50
C ALA A 292 6.59 18.81 2.24
N VAL A 293 7.34 19.74 2.84
CA VAL A 293 7.16 21.20 2.60
C VAL A 293 7.48 21.55 1.15
N VAL A 294 8.63 21.10 0.62
CA VAL A 294 9.02 21.37 -0.77
C VAL A 294 7.98 20.84 -1.74
N VAL A 295 7.48 19.62 -1.54
CA VAL A 295 6.47 19.03 -2.41
C VAL A 295 5.11 19.71 -2.27
N ALA A 296 4.70 20.08 -1.05
CA ALA A 296 3.45 20.80 -0.82
C ALA A 296 3.45 22.17 -1.51
N LEU A 297 4.55 22.93 -1.41
CA LEU A 297 4.70 24.22 -2.07
C LEU A 297 4.78 24.07 -3.60
N GLY A 298 5.59 23.11 -4.07
CA GLY A 298 5.72 22.81 -5.50
C GLY A 298 4.42 22.30 -6.13
N GLY A 299 3.53 21.69 -5.34
CA GLY A 299 2.24 21.17 -5.79
C GLY A 299 1.34 22.21 -6.44
N SER A 300 1.43 23.47 -6.01
CA SER A 300 0.67 24.59 -6.60
C SER A 300 0.94 24.81 -8.09
N VAL A 301 2.17 24.54 -8.53
CA VAL A 301 2.60 24.64 -9.93
C VAL A 301 2.55 23.27 -10.61
N LEU A 302 3.03 22.24 -9.92
CA LEU A 302 3.19 20.90 -10.47
C LEU A 302 1.84 20.26 -10.83
N ILE A 303 0.82 20.39 -9.97
CA ILE A 303 -0.46 19.73 -10.19
C ILE A 303 -1.15 20.25 -11.46
N PRO A 304 -1.40 21.58 -11.62
CA PRO A 304 -2.04 22.08 -12.83
C PRO A 304 -1.20 21.85 -14.10
N ALA A 305 0.13 21.91 -14.02
CA ALA A 305 1.01 21.72 -15.17
C ALA A 305 1.06 20.26 -15.66
N VAL A 306 1.12 19.31 -14.72
CA VAL A 306 1.32 17.88 -15.04
C VAL A 306 -0.02 17.16 -15.23
N TRP A 307 -1.01 17.39 -14.37
CA TRP A 307 -2.31 16.72 -14.42
C TRP A 307 -3.40 17.54 -15.13
N GLY A 308 -3.23 18.87 -15.26
CA GLY A 308 -4.20 19.76 -15.88
C GLY A 308 -5.05 20.56 -14.88
N SER A 309 -5.72 21.60 -15.38
CA SER A 309 -6.50 22.55 -14.57
C SER A 309 -7.68 21.92 -13.84
N GLN A 310 -8.27 20.84 -14.38
CA GLN A 310 -9.33 20.08 -13.73
C GLN A 310 -8.91 19.50 -12.36
N PHE A 311 -7.61 19.26 -12.15
CA PHE A 311 -7.07 18.79 -10.88
C PHE A 311 -6.55 19.92 -9.97
N ALA A 312 -6.74 21.19 -10.33
CA ALA A 312 -6.36 22.32 -9.48
C ALA A 312 -6.89 22.23 -8.03
N PRO A 313 -8.09 21.68 -7.74
CA PRO A 313 -8.54 21.49 -6.36
C PRO A 313 -7.59 20.60 -5.52
N ALA A 314 -6.81 19.71 -6.14
CA ALA A 314 -5.85 18.86 -5.44
C ALA A 314 -4.69 19.66 -4.82
N VAL A 315 -4.46 20.90 -5.26
CA VAL A 315 -3.47 21.82 -4.68
C VAL A 315 -3.76 22.09 -3.20
N GLY A 316 -5.05 22.19 -2.80
CA GLY A 316 -5.43 22.34 -1.39
C GLY A 316 -5.31 21.03 -0.60
N VAL A 317 -5.56 19.90 -1.27
CA VAL A 317 -5.59 18.56 -0.66
C VAL A 317 -4.17 18.07 -0.32
N LEU A 318 -3.22 18.33 -1.22
CA LEU A 318 -1.85 17.81 -1.13
C LEU A 318 -1.12 18.24 0.16
N PRO A 319 -1.09 19.53 0.56
CA PRO A 319 -0.43 19.95 1.79
C PRO A 319 -0.96 19.23 3.03
N ILE A 320 -2.27 19.00 3.12
CA ILE A 320 -2.89 18.30 4.26
C ILE A 320 -2.35 16.87 4.34
N LEU A 321 -2.40 16.13 3.23
CA LEU A 321 -1.85 14.77 3.17
C LEU A 321 -0.35 14.73 3.47
N MET A 322 0.42 15.74 3.06
CA MET A 322 1.84 15.85 3.36
C MET A 322 2.13 15.97 4.86
N ILE A 323 1.28 16.70 5.60
CA ILE A 323 1.39 16.78 7.07
C ILE A 323 1.17 15.38 7.67
N GLY A 324 0.12 14.67 7.25
CA GLY A 324 -0.13 13.28 7.66
C GLY A 324 1.02 12.32 7.32
N LEU A 325 1.60 12.48 6.13
CA LEU A 325 2.74 11.67 5.66
C LEU A 325 3.96 11.79 6.57
N CYS A 326 4.20 12.96 7.18
CA CYS A 326 5.30 13.16 8.13
C CYS A 326 5.17 12.23 9.35
N ALA A 327 3.94 11.91 9.79
CA ALA A 327 3.70 10.98 10.90
C ALA A 327 4.22 9.57 10.59
N THR A 328 4.25 9.17 9.32
CA THR A 328 4.81 7.87 8.91
C THR A 328 6.33 7.78 9.15
N GLY A 329 7.04 8.91 9.08
CA GLY A 329 8.48 8.98 9.37
C GLY A 329 8.80 8.69 10.84
N VAL A 330 7.89 9.05 11.75
CA VAL A 330 7.98 8.71 13.18
C VAL A 330 7.55 7.27 13.41
N GLN A 331 6.41 6.89 12.85
CA GLN A 331 5.81 5.61 13.14
C GLN A 331 6.64 4.43 12.64
N ARG A 332 7.26 4.50 11.46
CA ARG A 332 7.91 3.33 10.85
C ARG A 332 9.10 2.80 11.64
N PRO A 333 10.09 3.63 12.06
CA PRO A 333 11.17 3.17 12.94
C PRO A 333 10.65 2.55 14.23
N ILE A 334 9.66 3.19 14.85
CA ILE A 334 9.04 2.71 16.09
C ILE A 334 8.29 1.38 15.85
N GLY A 335 7.59 1.25 14.74
CA GLY A 335 6.87 0.03 14.39
C GLY A 335 7.78 -1.18 14.29
N GLN A 336 8.98 -1.02 13.72
CA GLN A 336 9.98 -2.09 13.67
C GLN A 336 10.51 -2.44 15.06
N TYR A 337 10.70 -1.44 15.93
CA TYR A 337 11.05 -1.67 17.34
C TYR A 337 9.97 -2.49 18.07
N LEU A 338 8.69 -2.16 17.91
CA LEU A 338 7.60 -2.91 18.56
C LEU A 338 7.53 -4.36 18.06
N VAL A 339 7.74 -4.57 16.75
CA VAL A 339 7.78 -5.92 16.16
C VAL A 339 8.96 -6.72 16.71
N ARG A 340 10.15 -6.12 16.82
CA ARG A 340 11.34 -6.75 17.43
C ARG A 340 11.05 -7.29 18.84
N HIS A 341 10.29 -6.54 19.63
CA HIS A 341 9.98 -6.90 21.03
C HIS A 341 8.73 -7.77 21.17
N GLY A 342 8.18 -8.30 20.07
CA GLY A 342 7.02 -9.19 20.10
C GLY A 342 5.71 -8.50 20.49
N LEU A 343 5.64 -7.17 20.45
CA LEU A 343 4.49 -6.37 20.87
C LEU A 343 3.40 -6.31 19.78
N ALA A 344 2.95 -7.50 19.34
CA ALA A 344 1.93 -7.65 18.31
C ALA A 344 0.58 -7.00 18.71
N ALA A 345 0.20 -7.09 19.99
CA ALA A 345 -1.01 -6.45 20.51
C ALA A 345 -0.95 -4.92 20.34
N ALA A 346 0.18 -4.31 20.71
CA ALA A 346 0.39 -2.87 20.52
C ALA A 346 0.33 -2.48 19.04
N ALA A 347 0.87 -3.32 18.14
CA ALA A 347 0.82 -3.09 16.70
C ALA A 347 -0.60 -3.16 16.12
N ASN A 348 -1.46 -4.02 16.65
CA ASN A 348 -2.86 -4.16 16.24
C ASN A 348 -3.73 -3.02 16.79
N ILE A 349 -3.58 -2.69 18.08
CA ILE A 349 -4.37 -1.62 18.74
C ILE A 349 -4.19 -0.29 18.02
N ARG A 350 -2.94 0.10 17.71
CA ARG A 350 -2.69 1.36 17.00
C ARG A 350 -3.40 1.42 15.65
N ALA A 351 -3.37 0.32 14.88
CA ALA A 351 -3.96 0.26 13.55
C ALA A 351 -5.47 0.35 13.64
N PHE A 352 -6.05 -0.41 14.56
CA PHE A 352 -7.49 -0.45 14.78
C PHE A 352 -8.03 0.93 15.20
N VAL A 353 -7.46 1.54 16.23
CA VAL A 353 -7.89 2.86 16.71
C VAL A 353 -7.74 3.92 15.62
N ALA A 354 -6.61 3.95 14.91
CA ALA A 354 -6.41 4.87 13.81
C ALA A 354 -7.41 4.66 12.67
N SER A 355 -7.71 3.41 12.30
CA SER A 355 -8.68 3.10 11.24
C SER A 355 -10.10 3.51 11.62
N VAL A 356 -10.51 3.31 12.88
CA VAL A 356 -11.84 3.73 13.36
C VAL A 356 -11.96 5.24 13.34
N ILE A 357 -10.94 5.96 13.85
CA ILE A 357 -10.91 7.42 13.79
C ILE A 357 -10.92 7.92 12.35
N CYS A 358 -10.18 7.28 11.45
CA CYS A 358 -10.19 7.61 10.03
C CYS A 358 -11.60 7.54 9.44
N VAL A 359 -12.28 6.39 9.60
CA VAL A 359 -13.64 6.18 9.06
C VAL A 359 -14.63 7.16 9.68
N VAL A 360 -14.62 7.35 11.00
CA VAL A 360 -15.51 8.30 11.68
C VAL A 360 -15.29 9.72 11.15
N LEU A 361 -14.04 10.17 11.06
CA LEU A 361 -13.74 11.51 10.55
C LEU A 361 -14.08 11.66 9.07
N ILE A 362 -13.91 10.62 8.24
CA ILE A 362 -14.37 10.65 6.84
C ILE A 362 -15.88 10.84 6.77
N LEU A 363 -16.65 10.10 7.57
CA LEU A 363 -18.11 10.20 7.57
C LEU A 363 -18.61 11.55 8.10
N VAL A 364 -17.85 12.20 8.99
CA VAL A 364 -18.20 13.52 9.55
C VAL A 364 -17.74 14.69 8.66
N LEU A 365 -16.50 14.65 8.17
CA LEU A 365 -15.87 15.75 7.42
C LEU A 365 -16.07 15.65 5.92
N GLY A 366 -16.13 14.42 5.37
CA GLY A 366 -16.28 14.16 3.94
C GLY A 366 -17.53 14.81 3.33
N PRO A 367 -18.73 14.70 3.92
CA PRO A 367 -19.94 15.29 3.33
C PRO A 367 -19.89 16.82 3.18
N ARG A 368 -19.18 17.50 4.08
CA ARG A 368 -19.11 18.98 4.09
C ARG A 368 -17.90 19.53 3.34
N PHE A 369 -16.77 18.83 3.37
CA PHE A 369 -15.49 19.33 2.86
C PHE A 369 -14.91 18.48 1.72
N GLY A 370 -15.62 17.45 1.25
CA GLY A 370 -15.21 16.58 0.15
C GLY A 370 -13.79 16.01 0.34
N ALA A 371 -12.97 16.11 -0.71
CA ALA A 371 -11.59 15.64 -0.71
C ALA A 371 -10.72 16.27 0.39
N MET A 372 -10.97 17.54 0.74
CA MET A 372 -10.24 18.22 1.82
C MET A 372 -10.56 17.60 3.18
N GLY A 373 -11.85 17.33 3.45
CA GLY A 373 -12.29 16.68 4.68
C GLY A 373 -11.70 15.29 4.86
N VAL A 374 -11.66 14.51 3.77
CA VAL A 374 -11.05 13.18 3.76
C VAL A 374 -9.54 13.25 3.96
N ALA A 375 -8.85 14.24 3.40
CA ALA A 375 -7.43 14.45 3.66
C ALA A 375 -7.14 14.79 5.12
N VAL A 376 -7.97 15.62 5.76
CA VAL A 376 -7.85 15.94 7.19
C VAL A 376 -8.07 14.68 8.03
N ALA A 377 -9.11 13.90 7.72
CA ALA A 377 -9.42 12.65 8.39
C ALA A 377 -8.25 11.64 8.31
N SER A 378 -7.74 11.40 7.10
CA SER A 378 -6.62 10.49 6.86
C SER A 378 -5.35 10.95 7.58
N SER A 379 -5.01 12.24 7.47
CA SER A 379 -3.82 12.80 8.12
C SER A 379 -3.91 12.69 9.64
N THR A 380 -5.06 13.03 10.22
CA THR A 380 -5.32 12.90 11.66
C THR A 380 -5.17 11.45 12.12
N ALA A 381 -5.70 10.50 11.36
CA ALA A 381 -5.59 9.09 11.68
C ALA A 381 -4.12 8.60 11.64
N TRP A 382 -3.31 9.06 10.69
CA TRP A 382 -1.88 8.78 10.67
C TRP A 382 -1.13 9.39 11.87
N PHE A 383 -1.52 10.58 12.33
CA PHE A 383 -0.99 11.14 13.59
C PHE A 383 -1.39 10.30 14.80
N VAL A 384 -2.65 9.89 14.93
CA VAL A 384 -3.07 8.98 16.00
C VAL A 384 -2.24 7.71 15.97
N TYR A 385 -2.08 7.11 14.79
CA TYR A 385 -1.30 5.90 14.59
C TYR A 385 0.17 6.05 15.06
N ALA A 386 0.79 7.21 14.75
CA ALA A 386 2.14 7.54 15.20
C ALA A 386 2.21 7.83 16.70
N THR A 387 1.24 8.56 17.26
CA THR A 387 1.17 8.90 18.68
C THR A 387 1.02 7.64 19.54
N ILE A 388 0.09 6.74 19.21
CA ILE A 388 -0.06 5.47 19.93
C ILE A 388 1.22 4.63 19.84
N SER A 389 1.85 4.60 18.66
CA SER A 389 3.15 3.93 18.48
C SER A 389 4.21 4.52 19.41
N PHE A 390 4.29 5.85 19.50
CA PHE A 390 5.23 6.55 20.37
C PHE A 390 4.95 6.31 21.85
N CYS A 391 3.69 6.32 22.29
CA CYS A 391 3.33 5.99 23.68
C CYS A 391 3.78 4.58 24.07
N HIS A 392 3.52 3.58 23.21
CA HIS A 392 4.00 2.22 23.45
C HIS A 392 5.52 2.12 23.44
N PHE A 393 6.19 2.87 22.57
CA PHE A 393 7.64 2.94 22.53
C PHE A 393 8.20 3.48 23.85
N VAL A 394 7.70 4.61 24.35
CA VAL A 394 8.14 5.19 25.63
C VAL A 394 7.95 4.16 26.74
N ALA A 395 6.76 3.55 26.85
CA ALA A 395 6.43 2.58 27.88
C ALA A 395 7.35 1.33 27.89
N HIS A 396 7.88 0.92 26.74
CA HIS A 396 8.70 -0.31 26.60
C HIS A 396 10.17 -0.04 26.29
N SER A 397 10.59 1.22 26.20
CA SER A 397 11.96 1.59 25.86
C SER A 397 12.91 1.57 27.05
N SER A 398 12.40 1.54 28.29
CA SER A 398 13.13 1.81 29.54
C SER A 398 13.86 3.18 29.59
N LEU A 399 13.74 4.00 28.54
CA LEU A 399 14.33 5.33 28.44
C LEU A 399 13.35 6.37 28.97
N GLY A 400 13.84 7.28 29.81
CA GLY A 400 13.08 8.48 30.17
C GLY A 400 12.84 9.37 28.96
N LEU A 401 11.71 10.10 28.94
CA LEU A 401 11.33 11.03 27.85
C LEU A 401 12.44 12.02 27.49
N GLN A 402 13.18 12.53 28.49
CA GLN A 402 14.32 13.43 28.27
C GLN A 402 15.44 12.78 27.44
N VAL A 403 15.72 11.49 27.69
CA VAL A 403 16.76 10.74 26.96
C VAL A 403 16.30 10.44 25.54
N ILE A 404 15.01 10.12 25.36
CA ILE A 404 14.42 9.94 24.03
C ILE A 404 14.53 11.24 23.24
N GLY A 405 14.11 12.37 23.81
CA GLY A 405 14.20 13.69 23.19
C GLY A 405 15.63 14.05 22.78
N ARG A 406 16.61 13.80 23.66
CA ARG A 406 18.04 14.01 23.35
C ARG A 406 18.51 13.15 22.18
N ASN A 407 18.12 11.87 22.13
CA ASN A 407 18.48 10.97 21.03
C ASN A 407 17.80 11.38 19.71
N VAL A 408 16.54 11.83 19.75
CA VAL A 408 15.87 12.40 18.57
C VAL A 408 16.66 13.61 18.06
N LEU A 409 17.01 14.56 18.94
CA LEU A 409 17.82 15.74 18.59
C LEU A 409 19.22 15.37 18.06
N GLN A 410 19.85 14.32 18.58
CA GLN A 410 21.12 13.82 18.03
C GLN A 410 20.95 13.25 16.61
N GLY A 411 19.85 12.52 16.37
CA GLY A 411 19.47 12.06 15.03
C GLY A 411 19.33 13.22 14.03
N ILE A 412 18.78 14.34 14.50
CA ILE A 412 18.67 15.58 13.71
C ILE A 412 20.05 16.16 13.37
N LYS A 413 21.00 16.15 14.32
CA LYS A 413 22.36 16.70 14.14
C LYS A 413 23.27 15.85 13.26
N LEU A 414 23.08 14.53 13.19
CA LEU A 414 23.89 13.59 12.39
C LEU A 414 23.88 13.84 10.87
N LYS A 415 23.08 14.79 10.38
CA LYS A 415 22.98 15.15 8.96
C LYS A 415 23.45 16.59 8.64
N VAL A 416 23.76 17.39 9.67
CA VAL A 416 24.11 18.82 9.55
C VAL A 416 25.62 19.06 9.66
N GLY A 417 26.39 18.04 10.03
CA GLY A 417 27.85 17.98 9.83
C GLY A 417 28.17 16.91 8.80
#